data_AF-A0A957YJX9-F1
#
_entry.id   AF-A0A957YJX9-F1
#
_cell.length_a   1.000
_cell.length_b   1.000
_cell.length_c   1.000
_cell.angle_alpha   90.00
_cell.angle_beta   90.00
_cell.angle_gamma   90.00
#
_symmetry.space_group_name_H-M   'P 1'
#
loop_
_entity.id
_entity.type
_entity.pdbx_description
1 polymer ?
#
loop_
_entity_poly.entity_id
_entity_poly.type
_entity_poly.pdbx_seq_one_letter_code
_entity_poly.pdbx_strand_id
1 'polypeptide(L)'
;MDHHFEEEEFSTQFNGHTLRRIAAQAKPHWRGVAGFVVLIAIVSLNDSVFTFLSKLIIDEGILANDRARMNQLFIIYGVLSLVQAASIFGFIYLAGVLGQRIQYDLRRKMFNHLQALSLSYYGKTPIGWIMSRVNSDSARISD
;
A
#
# COMPACT_ATOMS: atom_id res chain seq x y z
N MET A 1 -25.24 34.73 7.86
CA MET A 1 -25.42 33.55 8.71
C MET A 1 -24.38 32.55 8.26
N ASP A 2 -23.28 32.50 8.99
CA ASP A 2 -22.13 31.67 8.69
C ASP A 2 -22.44 30.23 9.10
N HIS A 3 -22.71 29.38 8.11
CA HIS A 3 -22.86 27.94 8.33
C HIS A 3 -21.48 27.32 8.52
N HIS A 4 -20.91 27.49 9.70
CA HIS A 4 -19.82 26.64 10.18
C HIS A 4 -20.40 25.26 10.45
N PHE A 5 -20.01 24.28 9.63
CA PHE A 5 -20.26 22.87 9.91
C PHE A 5 -19.34 22.49 11.08
N GLU A 6 -19.92 22.34 12.27
CA GLU A 6 -19.22 21.73 13.41
C GLU A 6 -18.90 20.28 13.03
N GLU A 7 -17.60 19.99 12.84
CA GLU A 7 -17.13 18.63 12.68
C GLU A 7 -17.31 17.91 14.04
N GLU A 8 -18.33 17.07 14.16
CA GLU A 8 -18.48 16.20 15.33
C GLU A 8 -17.26 15.26 15.41
N GLU A 9 -16.35 15.52 16.35
CA GLU A 9 -15.28 14.60 16.71
C GLU A 9 -15.89 13.33 17.34
N PHE A 10 -16.15 12.33 16.50
CA PHE A 10 -16.53 10.99 16.94
C PHE A 10 -15.34 10.36 17.69
N SER A 11 -15.40 10.41 19.03
CA SER A 11 -14.54 9.61 19.91
C SER A 11 -14.76 8.12 19.64
N THR A 12 -13.88 7.56 18.80
CA THR A 12 -14.03 6.19 18.29
C THR A 12 -13.64 5.20 19.39
N GLN A 13 -14.63 4.67 20.10
CA GLN A 13 -14.43 3.46 20.89
C GLN A 13 -14.08 2.31 19.94
N PHE A 14 -12.87 1.77 20.08
CA PHE A 14 -12.37 0.64 19.28
C PHE A 14 -13.25 -0.60 19.51
N ASN A 15 -14.24 -0.80 18.64
CA ASN A 15 -15.16 -1.94 18.71
C ASN A 15 -14.74 -3.00 17.70
N GLY A 16 -14.31 -4.17 18.17
CA GLY A 16 -13.87 -5.30 17.34
C GLY A 16 -14.92 -5.80 16.35
N HIS A 17 -16.20 -5.56 16.64
CA HIS A 17 -17.30 -5.85 15.72
C HIS A 17 -17.27 -4.96 14.46
N THR A 18 -16.84 -3.69 14.61
CA THR A 18 -16.68 -2.73 13.50
C THR A 18 -15.51 -3.13 12.62
N LEU A 19 -14.38 -3.53 13.21
CA LEU A 19 -13.22 -4.09 12.50
C LEU A 19 -13.58 -5.32 11.65
N ARG A 20 -14.39 -6.24 12.19
CA ARG A 20 -14.87 -7.42 11.45
C ARG A 20 -15.79 -7.06 10.28
N ARG A 21 -16.62 -6.02 10.42
CA ARG A 21 -17.47 -5.49 9.33
C ARG A 21 -16.65 -4.83 8.23
N ILE A 22 -15.62 -4.05 8.59
CA ILE A 22 -14.69 -3.43 7.65
C ILE A 22 -13.88 -4.51 6.91
N ALA A 23 -13.36 -5.50 7.64
CA ALA A 23 -12.66 -6.65 7.05
C ALA A 23 -13.55 -7.47 6.11
N ALA A 24 -14.84 -7.63 6.43
CA ALA A 24 -15.81 -8.28 5.55
C ALA A 24 -16.09 -7.48 4.27
N GLN A 25 -15.96 -6.15 4.29
CA GLN A 25 -16.05 -5.31 3.08
C GLN A 25 -14.76 -5.34 2.25
N ALA A 26 -13.60 -5.67 2.82
CA ALA A 26 -12.36 -5.89 2.09
C ALA A 26 -12.31 -7.24 1.33
N LYS A 27 -13.25 -8.14 1.63
CA LYS A 27 -13.38 -9.49 1.02
C LYS A 27 -13.36 -9.53 -0.52
N PRO A 28 -13.91 -8.56 -1.28
CA PRO A 28 -13.82 -8.54 -2.75
C PRO A 28 -12.40 -8.28 -3.28
N HIS A 29 -11.50 -7.68 -2.48
CA HIS A 29 -10.14 -7.30 -2.86
C HIS A 29 -9.06 -8.20 -2.22
N TRP A 30 -9.45 -9.34 -1.65
CA TRP A 30 -8.56 -10.21 -0.85
C TRP A 30 -7.36 -10.77 -1.64
N ARG A 31 -7.46 -10.86 -2.97
CA ARG A 31 -6.34 -11.22 -3.85
C ARG A 31 -5.22 -10.17 -3.86
N GLY A 32 -5.58 -8.89 -3.80
CA GLY A 32 -4.61 -7.79 -3.71
C GLY A 32 -3.95 -7.73 -2.34
N VAL A 33 -4.74 -7.91 -1.28
CA VAL A 33 -4.24 -7.98 0.11
C VAL A 33 -3.29 -9.17 0.29
N ALA A 34 -3.65 -10.35 -0.22
CA ALA A 34 -2.78 -11.53 -0.18
C ALA A 34 -1.46 -11.28 -0.95
N GLY A 35 -1.53 -10.67 -2.13
CA GLY A 35 -0.33 -10.27 -2.88
C GLY A 35 0.56 -9.29 -2.10
N PHE A 36 -0.04 -8.33 -1.40
CA PHE A 36 0.69 -7.35 -0.58
C PHE A 36 1.37 -8.01 0.62
N VAL A 37 0.68 -8.91 1.33
CA VAL A 37 1.26 -9.66 2.45
C VAL A 37 2.40 -10.57 2.00
N VAL A 38 2.25 -11.26 0.87
CA VAL A 38 3.31 -12.10 0.29
C VAL A 38 4.52 -11.25 -0.09
N LEU A 39 4.29 -10.08 -0.69
CA LEU A 39 5.37 -9.14 -1.03
C LEU A 39 6.11 -8.62 0.20
N ILE A 40 5.39 -8.22 1.25
CA ILE A 40 6.00 -7.82 2.53
C ILE A 40 6.86 -8.95 3.08
N ALA A 41 6.35 -10.18 3.08
CA ALA A 41 7.11 -11.33 3.57
C ALA A 41 8.40 -11.57 2.76
N ILE A 42 8.36 -11.44 1.43
CA ILE A 42 9.54 -11.57 0.56
C ILE A 42 10.57 -10.48 0.86
N VAL A 43 10.14 -9.23 0.98
CA VAL A 43 11.03 -8.09 1.29
C VAL A 43 11.69 -8.29 2.66
N SER A 44 10.92 -8.67 3.68
CA SER A 44 11.45 -8.92 5.03
C SER A 44 12.43 -10.09 5.08
N LEU A 45 12.17 -11.17 4.35
CA LEU A 45 13.12 -12.28 4.25
C LEU A 45 14.43 -11.85 3.59
N ASN A 46 14.35 -11.02 2.55
CA ASN A 46 15.51 -10.55 1.83
C ASN A 46 16.39 -9.62 2.70
N ASP A 47 15.77 -8.72 3.48
CA ASP A 47 16.49 -7.89 4.46
C ASP A 47 17.20 -8.72 5.53
N SER A 48 16.57 -9.82 5.96
CA SER A 48 17.17 -10.76 6.91
C SER A 48 18.42 -11.45 6.34
N VAL A 49 18.34 -11.91 5.09
CA VAL A 49 19.48 -12.51 4.38
C VAL A 49 20.60 -11.49 4.17
N PHE A 50 20.25 -10.26 3.81
CA PHE A 50 21.21 -9.17 3.64
C PHE A 50 21.99 -8.90 4.93
N THR A 51 21.29 -8.81 6.06
CA THR A 51 21.90 -8.62 7.40
C THR A 51 22.83 -9.77 7.77
N PHE A 52 22.44 -11.01 7.49
CA PHE A 52 23.28 -12.18 7.74
C PHE A 52 24.55 -12.19 6.86
N LEU A 53 24.42 -11.82 5.59
CA LEU A 53 25.57 -11.73 4.67
C LEU A 53 26.56 -10.65 5.09
N SER A 54 26.08 -9.49 5.53
CA SER A 54 26.95 -8.42 6.05
C SER A 54 27.77 -8.90 7.25
N LYS A 55 27.19 -9.72 8.14
CA LYS A 55 27.93 -10.35 9.24
C LYS A 55 29.03 -11.28 8.72
N LEU A 56 28.72 -12.13 7.74
CA LEU A 56 29.67 -13.09 7.19
C LEU A 56 30.86 -12.41 6.49
N ILE A 57 30.63 -11.28 5.81
CA ILE A 57 31.69 -10.47 5.20
C ILE A 57 32.66 -9.92 6.24
N ILE A 58 32.15 -9.48 7.40
CA ILE A 58 32.99 -8.96 8.49
C ILE A 58 33.79 -10.10 9.13
N ASP A 59 33.13 -11.20 9.50
CA ASP A 59 33.72 -12.31 10.27
C ASP A 59 34.66 -13.19 9.42
N GLU A 60 34.27 -13.55 8.20
CA GLU A 60 35.06 -14.45 7.34
C GLU A 60 35.86 -13.74 6.25
N GLY A 61 35.53 -12.50 5.91
CA GLY A 61 36.29 -11.72 4.92
C GLY A 61 37.38 -10.89 5.59
N ILE A 62 36.98 -9.95 6.44
CA ILE A 62 37.88 -8.95 7.02
C ILE A 62 38.74 -9.56 8.15
N LEU A 63 38.12 -10.31 9.06
CA LEU A 63 38.80 -10.91 10.22
C LEU A 63 39.71 -12.10 9.85
N ALA A 64 39.31 -12.93 8.88
CA ALA A 64 40.10 -14.08 8.43
C ALA A 64 41.21 -13.74 7.42
N ASN A 65 41.24 -12.51 6.87
CA ASN A 65 42.23 -12.00 5.92
C ASN A 65 42.43 -12.86 4.65
N ASP A 66 41.44 -13.68 4.29
CA ASP A 66 41.45 -14.49 3.08
C ASP A 66 40.85 -13.70 1.91
N ARG A 67 41.73 -13.20 1.04
CA ARG A 67 41.35 -12.37 -0.11
C ARG A 67 40.49 -13.12 -1.13
N ALA A 68 40.63 -14.45 -1.23
CA ALA A 68 39.84 -15.25 -2.16
C ALA A 68 38.39 -15.40 -1.68
N ARG A 69 38.18 -15.71 -0.40
CA ARG A 69 36.85 -15.75 0.21
C ARG A 69 36.18 -14.38 0.23
N MET A 70 36.93 -13.33 0.53
CA MET A 70 36.38 -11.97 0.52
C MET A 70 35.84 -11.57 -0.85
N ASN A 71 36.59 -11.84 -1.93
CA ASN A 71 36.12 -11.55 -3.29
C ASN A 71 34.86 -12.36 -3.66
N GLN A 72 34.80 -13.64 -3.27
CA GLN A 72 33.62 -14.47 -3.49
C GLN A 72 32.38 -13.93 -2.75
N LEU A 73 32.52 -13.54 -1.48
CA LEU A 73 31.44 -12.95 -0.69
C LEU A 73 30.96 -11.60 -1.27
N PHE A 74 31.88 -10.76 -1.75
CA PHE A 74 31.53 -9.50 -2.42
C PHE A 74 30.73 -9.72 -3.71
N ILE A 75 31.10 -10.70 -4.53
CA ILE A 75 30.35 -11.04 -5.74
C ILE A 75 28.95 -11.52 -5.38
N ILE A 76 28.82 -12.43 -4.40
CA ILE A 76 27.51 -12.93 -3.95
C ILE A 76 26.65 -11.77 -3.42
N TYR A 77 27.23 -10.89 -2.61
CA TYR A 77 26.54 -9.71 -2.09
C TYR A 77 26.09 -8.76 -3.21
N GLY A 78 26.94 -8.52 -4.21
CA GLY A 78 26.59 -7.72 -5.38
C GLY A 78 25.40 -8.31 -6.15
N VAL A 79 25.39 -9.62 -6.38
CA VAL A 79 24.26 -10.32 -7.03
C VAL A 79 22.99 -10.21 -6.19
N LEU A 80 23.08 -10.45 -4.87
CA LEU A 80 21.94 -10.32 -3.96
C LEU A 80 21.38 -8.90 -3.92
N SER A 81 22.23 -7.89 -3.97
CA SER A 81 21.83 -6.48 -4.03
C SER A 81 21.03 -6.18 -5.30
N LEU A 82 21.42 -6.73 -6.45
CA LEU A 82 20.65 -6.61 -7.69
C LEU A 82 19.28 -7.29 -7.59
N VAL A 83 19.21 -8.48 -6.98
CA VAL A 83 17.95 -9.20 -6.72
C VAL A 83 17.05 -8.41 -5.78
N GLN A 84 17.61 -7.81 -4.73
CA GLN A 84 16.89 -6.92 -3.81
C GLN A 84 16.31 -5.72 -4.55
N ALA A 85 17.13 -5.03 -5.36
CA ALA A 85 16.68 -3.88 -6.13
C ALA A 85 15.53 -4.23 -7.09
N ALA A 86 15.65 -5.36 -7.81
CA ALA A 86 14.58 -5.85 -8.68
C ALA A 86 13.30 -6.19 -7.92
N SER A 87 13.43 -6.79 -6.73
CA SER A 87 12.29 -7.14 -5.87
C SER A 87 11.57 -5.90 -5.34
N ILE A 88 12.32 -4.89 -4.87
CA ILE A 88 11.78 -3.60 -4.41
C ILE A 88 11.09 -2.88 -5.57
N PHE A 89 11.71 -2.87 -6.76
CA PHE A 89 11.10 -2.28 -7.95
C PHE A 89 9.78 -2.96 -8.30
N GLY A 90 9.75 -4.31 -8.31
CA GLY A 90 8.54 -5.09 -8.54
C GLY A 90 7.45 -4.81 -7.51
N PHE A 91 7.83 -4.69 -6.23
CA PHE A 91 6.92 -4.31 -5.15
C PHE A 91 6.28 -2.94 -5.39
N ILE A 92 7.08 -1.91 -5.65
CA ILE A 92 6.60 -0.54 -5.90
C ILE A 92 5.70 -0.50 -7.13
N TYR A 93 6.10 -1.16 -8.21
CA TYR A 93 5.30 -1.23 -9.44
C TYR A 93 3.93 -1.88 -9.21
N LEU A 94 3.91 -3.03 -8.54
CA LEU A 94 2.67 -3.76 -8.29
C LEU A 94 1.75 -3.00 -7.32
N ALA A 95 2.34 -2.37 -6.29
CA ALA A 95 1.61 -1.51 -5.36
C ALA A 95 0.97 -0.32 -6.08
N GLY A 96 1.71 0.38 -6.95
CA GLY A 96 1.19 1.50 -7.74
C GLY A 96 0.06 1.10 -8.69
N VAL A 97 0.24 -0.01 -9.44
CA VAL A 97 -0.81 -0.52 -10.35
C VAL A 97 -2.06 -0.93 -9.58
N LEU A 98 -1.91 -1.58 -8.43
CA LEU A 98 -3.02 -2.00 -7.59
C LEU A 98 -3.76 -0.80 -7.00
N GLY A 99 -3.04 0.19 -6.46
CA GLY A 99 -3.62 1.42 -5.92
C GLY A 99 -4.45 2.17 -6.97
N GLN A 100 -3.92 2.32 -8.18
CA GLN A 100 -4.62 2.99 -9.28
C GLN A 100 -5.88 2.22 -9.73
N ARG A 101 -5.84 0.89 -9.77
CA ARG A 101 -7.02 0.06 -10.08
C ARG A 101 -8.11 0.20 -9.03
N ILE A 102 -7.75 0.19 -7.75
CA ILE A 102 -8.70 0.37 -6.65
C ILE A 102 -9.36 1.75 -6.74
N GLN A 103 -8.56 2.80 -6.94
CA GLN A 103 -9.07 4.17 -7.10
C GLN A 103 -10.03 4.29 -8.29
N TYR A 104 -9.68 3.67 -9.43
CA TYR A 104 -10.53 3.66 -10.62
C TYR A 104 -11.88 2.99 -10.38
N ASP A 105 -11.89 1.80 -9.75
CA ASP A 105 -13.12 1.08 -9.44
C ASP A 105 -14.01 1.87 -8.47
N LEU A 106 -13.41 2.57 -7.51
CA LEU A 106 -14.14 3.41 -6.57
C LEU A 106 -14.79 4.60 -7.25
N ARG A 107 -14.06 5.33 -8.11
CA ARG A 107 -14.64 6.43 -8.92
C ARG A 107 -15.78 5.93 -9.78
N ARG A 108 -15.63 4.75 -10.41
CA ARG A 108 -16.68 4.18 -11.26
C ARG A 108 -17.95 3.85 -10.47
N LYS A 109 -17.83 3.25 -9.28
CA LYS A 109 -18.98 2.97 -8.41
C LYS A 109 -19.68 4.25 -7.95
N MET A 110 -18.90 5.26 -7.52
CA MET A 110 -19.41 6.57 -7.12
C MET A 110 -20.17 7.24 -8.27
N PHE A 111 -19.61 7.24 -9.47
CA PHE A 111 -20.23 7.83 -10.65
C PHE A 111 -21.56 7.15 -11.01
N ASN A 112 -21.61 5.82 -10.99
CA ASN A 112 -22.86 5.08 -11.21
C ASN A 112 -23.91 5.38 -10.14
N HIS A 113 -23.50 5.53 -8.88
CA HIS A 113 -24.41 5.89 -7.79
C HIS A 113 -25.00 7.30 -7.97
N LEU A 114 -24.16 8.26 -8.36
CA LEU A 114 -24.61 9.61 -8.67
C LEU A 114 -25.63 9.61 -9.82
N GLN A 115 -25.40 8.83 -10.89
CA GLN A 115 -26.37 8.74 -11.98
C GLN A 115 -27.74 8.17 -11.57
N ALA A 116 -27.78 7.30 -10.56
CA ALA A 116 -29.01 6.72 -10.05
C ALA A 116 -29.80 7.64 -9.10
N LEU A 117 -29.24 8.81 -8.76
CA LEU A 117 -29.78 9.71 -7.75
C LEU A 117 -30.85 10.65 -8.33
N SER A 118 -31.90 10.93 -7.55
CA SER A 118 -33.01 11.77 -8.00
C SER A 118 -32.59 13.22 -8.29
N LEU A 119 -33.24 13.86 -9.27
CA LEU A 119 -33.05 15.28 -9.61
C LEU A 119 -33.22 16.24 -8.41
N SER A 120 -34.04 15.88 -7.42
CA SER A 120 -34.23 16.66 -6.19
C SER A 120 -32.94 16.82 -5.37
N TYR A 121 -32.04 15.84 -5.42
CA TYR A 121 -30.75 15.90 -4.74
C TYR A 121 -29.82 16.96 -5.36
N TYR A 122 -29.80 17.01 -6.70
CA TYR A 122 -28.98 17.95 -7.46
C TYR A 122 -29.44 19.42 -7.36
N GLY A 123 -30.66 19.65 -6.86
CA GLY A 123 -31.14 20.99 -6.53
C GLY A 123 -30.55 21.58 -5.23
N LYS A 124 -29.95 20.75 -4.37
CA LYS A 124 -29.43 21.17 -3.04
C LYS A 124 -27.90 21.25 -2.97
N THR A 125 -27.18 20.55 -3.84
CA THR A 125 -25.70 20.51 -3.82
C THR A 125 -25.11 20.71 -5.22
N PRO A 126 -24.09 21.58 -5.38
CA PRO A 126 -23.43 21.77 -6.67
C PRO A 126 -22.71 20.50 -7.16
N ILE A 127 -22.97 20.10 -8.41
CA ILE A 127 -22.32 18.93 -9.05
C ILE A 127 -20.79 19.00 -9.01
N GLY A 128 -20.21 20.19 -9.17
CA GLY A 128 -18.75 20.38 -9.12
C GLY A 128 -18.15 20.06 -7.74
N TRP A 129 -18.88 20.35 -6.65
CA TRP A 129 -18.44 20.04 -5.30
C TRP A 129 -18.46 18.53 -5.04
N ILE A 130 -19.50 17.84 -5.50
CA ILE A 130 -19.65 16.39 -5.38
C ILE A 130 -18.50 15.68 -6.12
N MET A 131 -18.23 16.06 -7.38
CA MET A 131 -17.16 15.47 -8.19
C MET A 131 -15.76 15.71 -7.59
N SER A 132 -15.52 16.90 -7.03
CA SER A 132 -14.27 17.20 -6.31
C SER A 132 -14.08 16.27 -5.12
N ARG A 133 -15.13 16.07 -4.31
CA ARG A 133 -15.09 15.21 -3.13
C ARG A 133 -14.92 13.73 -3.48
N VAL A 134 -15.62 13.25 -4.51
CA VAL A 134 -15.43 11.88 -5.04
C VAL A 134 -13.97 11.65 -5.41
N ASN A 135 -13.35 12.62 -6.09
CA ASN A 135 -11.98 12.50 -6.55
C ASN A 135 -10.96 12.58 -5.41
N SER A 136 -11.12 13.52 -4.48
CA SER A 136 -10.23 13.66 -3.32
C SER A 136 -10.33 12.48 -2.36
N ASP A 137 -11.54 12.02 -2.07
CA ASP A 137 -11.77 11.00 -1.06
C ASP A 137 -11.40 9.62 -1.62
N SER A 138 -11.60 9.38 -2.93
CA SER A 138 -11.11 8.15 -3.57
C SER A 138 -9.59 8.08 -3.68
N ALA A 139 -8.89 9.20 -3.77
CA ALA A 139 -7.43 9.26 -3.71
C ALA A 139 -6.90 8.98 -2.29
N ARG A 140 -7.53 9.56 -1.27
CA ARG A 140 -7.14 9.36 0.14
C ARG A 140 -7.30 7.92 0.65
N ILE A 141 -8.09 7.10 -0.02
CA ILE A 141 -8.26 5.67 0.34
C ILE A 141 -7.14 4.80 -0.26
N SER A 142 -6.45 5.28 -1.31
CA SER A 142 -5.34 4.55 -1.94
C SER A 142 -3.95 4.93 -1.42
N ASP A 143 -3.84 6.08 -0.75
CA ASP A 143 -2.61 6.57 -0.09
C ASP A 143 -2.49 6.02 1.35
#